data_AF-A0A920F6M0-F1
#
_entry.id   AF-A0A920F6M0-F1
#
_cell.length_a   1.000
_cell.length_b   1.000
_cell.length_c   1.000
_cell.angle_alpha   90.00
_cell.angle_beta   90.00
_cell.angle_gamma   90.00
#
_symmetry.space_group_name_H-M   'P 1'
#
loop_
_entity.id
_entity.type
_entity.pdbx_description
1 polymer ?
#
loop_
_entity_poly.entity_id
_entity_poly.type
_entity_poly.pdbx_seq_one_letter_code
_entity_poly.pdbx_strand_id
1 'polypeptide(L)'
;MQKLWIGVGNEGVITVEEPKSLDTELDVVEGMQFDRGYLSPYFVTNSEKMISDLESPYILLHEKKLTTLQSMLPVLEAVVQSGENHSS
;
A
#
# COMPACT_ATOMS: atom_id res chain seq x y z
N MET A 1 -9.42 15.89 20.33
CA MET A 1 -9.95 16.32 19.02
C MET A 1 -9.19 17.50 18.39
N GLN A 2 -9.07 18.68 19.03
CA GLN A 2 -8.46 19.86 18.40
C GLN A 2 -7.00 19.67 17.93
N LYS A 3 -6.19 18.85 18.64
CA LYS A 3 -4.81 18.54 18.22
C LYS A 3 -4.72 17.67 16.95
N LEU A 4 -5.68 16.77 16.71
CA LEU A 4 -5.69 15.91 15.52
C LEU A 4 -5.94 16.74 14.24
N TRP A 5 -6.86 17.69 14.32
CA TRP A 5 -7.28 18.48 13.16
C TRP A 5 -6.15 19.35 12.55
N ILE A 6 -5.19 19.77 13.39
CA ILE A 6 -4.09 20.66 12.95
C ILE A 6 -3.01 19.86 12.20
N GLY A 7 -2.85 18.56 12.49
CA GLY A 7 -1.80 17.72 11.89
C GLY A 7 -2.20 17.02 10.59
N VAL A 8 -3.49 16.83 10.34
CA VAL A 8 -4.01 15.97 9.26
C VAL A 8 -4.24 16.73 7.94
N GLY A 9 -4.31 18.06 7.96
CA GLY A 9 -4.64 18.87 6.79
C GLY A 9 -6.09 18.66 6.31
N ASN A 10 -6.55 19.48 5.36
CA ASN A 10 -7.96 19.55 4.95
C ASN A 10 -8.51 18.26 4.28
N GLU A 11 -7.66 17.31 3.92
CA GLU A 11 -8.03 16.10 3.15
C GLU A 11 -7.75 14.76 3.86
N GLY A 12 -7.20 14.78 5.07
CA GLY A 12 -6.81 13.51 5.71
C GLY A 12 -7.98 12.78 6.39
N VAL A 13 -7.89 11.45 6.36
CA VAL A 13 -8.87 10.53 6.95
C VAL A 13 -8.48 10.24 8.40
N ILE A 14 -9.45 10.28 9.32
CA ILE A 14 -9.25 9.95 10.73
C ILE A 14 -9.91 8.61 11.03
N THR A 15 -9.11 7.60 11.35
CA THR A 15 -9.58 6.31 11.86
C THR A 15 -9.43 6.30 13.38
N VAL A 16 -10.48 5.90 14.09
CA VAL A 16 -10.47 5.79 15.56
C VAL A 16 -10.56 4.31 15.93
N GLU A 17 -9.54 3.79 16.60
CA GLU A 17 -9.55 2.45 17.19
C GLU A 17 -9.78 2.55 18.70
N GLU A 18 -10.53 1.60 19.27
CA GLU A 18 -10.71 1.51 20.73
C GLU A 18 -9.42 1.03 21.39
N PRO A 19 -8.75 1.85 22.22
CA PRO A 19 -7.48 1.46 22.80
C PRO A 19 -7.67 0.35 23.84
N LYS A 20 -6.73 -0.61 23.87
CA LYS A 20 -6.67 -1.65 24.92
C LYS A 20 -6.02 -1.14 26.22
N SER A 21 -5.40 0.04 26.18
CA SER A 21 -4.75 0.72 27.31
C SER A 21 -5.48 2.03 27.66
N LEU A 22 -5.14 2.62 28.82
CA LEU A 22 -5.69 3.90 29.27
C LEU A 22 -5.04 5.12 28.58
N ASP A 23 -4.03 4.89 27.75
CA ASP A 23 -3.23 5.94 27.11
C ASP A 23 -3.73 6.20 25.68
N THR A 24 -3.84 7.48 25.31
CA THR A 24 -4.25 7.88 23.95
C THR A 24 -3.01 8.12 23.11
N GLU A 25 -2.77 7.28 22.11
CA GLU A 25 -1.70 7.44 21.13
C GLU A 25 -2.24 8.10 19.84
N LEU A 26 -1.42 8.93 19.19
CA LEU A 26 -1.75 9.61 17.93
C LEU A 26 -0.66 9.29 16.91
N ASP A 27 -1.00 8.48 15.91
CA ASP A 27 -0.15 8.20 14.77
C ASP A 27 -0.63 8.97 13.55
N VAL A 28 0.28 9.75 12.95
CA VAL A 28 0.04 10.44 11.68
C VAL A 28 0.75 9.67 10.59
N VAL A 29 -0.01 9.11 9.63
CA VAL A 29 0.54 8.39 8.49
C VAL A 29 0.59 9.33 7.29
N GLU A 30 1.79 9.62 6.81
CA GLU A 30 1.97 10.32 5.54
C GLU A 30 1.79 9.34 4.38
N GLY A 31 0.90 9.67 3.44
CA GLY A 31 0.60 8.84 2.28
C GLY A 31 -0.77 8.19 2.35
N MET A 32 -0.91 7.02 1.73
CA MET A 32 -2.17 6.29 1.63
C MET A 32 -2.01 4.90 2.25
N GLN A 33 -2.91 4.56 3.17
CA GLN A 33 -2.99 3.25 3.79
C GLN A 33 -4.19 2.49 3.24
N PHE A 34 -4.00 1.17 3.05
CA PHE A 34 -5.06 0.26 2.64
C PHE A 34 -5.31 -0.76 3.75
N ASP A 35 -6.57 -1.13 3.97
CA ASP A 35 -6.94 -2.15 4.96
C ASP A 35 -6.54 -3.57 4.54
N ARG A 36 -6.08 -3.76 3.30
CA ARG A 36 -5.68 -5.06 2.75
C ARG A 36 -4.19 -5.08 2.45
N GLY A 37 -3.50 -6.10 2.97
CA GLY A 37 -2.11 -6.39 2.68
C GLY A 37 -1.90 -7.27 1.44
N TYR A 38 -0.72 -7.90 1.35
CA TYR A 38 -0.35 -8.79 0.26
C TYR A 38 -1.26 -10.04 0.19
N LEU A 39 -1.61 -10.47 -1.02
CA LEU A 39 -2.49 -11.63 -1.26
C LEU A 39 -1.85 -12.98 -0.91
N SER A 40 -0.52 -13.04 -0.92
CA SER A 40 0.25 -14.27 -0.76
C SER A 40 1.54 -13.99 0.02
N PRO A 41 1.94 -14.86 0.96
CA PRO A 41 3.20 -14.70 1.71
C PRO A 41 4.44 -14.62 0.81
N TYR A 42 4.37 -15.15 -0.42
CA TYR A 42 5.47 -15.05 -1.39
C TYR A 42 5.80 -13.61 -1.82
N PHE A 43 4.96 -12.62 -1.48
CA PHE A 43 5.25 -11.21 -1.74
C PHE A 43 6.00 -10.50 -0.60
N VAL A 44 6.30 -11.19 0.49
CA VAL A 44 7.11 -10.65 1.61
C VAL A 44 8.55 -10.46 1.12
N THR A 45 9.06 -9.22 1.22
CA THR A 45 10.45 -8.89 0.87
C THR A 45 11.35 -8.82 2.10
N ASN A 46 10.77 -8.58 3.29
CA ASN A 46 11.47 -8.67 4.56
C ASN A 46 10.77 -9.69 5.48
N SER A 47 11.36 -10.89 5.54
CA SER A 47 10.83 -12.04 6.30
C SER A 47 10.90 -11.87 7.82
N GLU A 48 11.77 -11.00 8.33
CA GLU A 48 11.86 -10.75 9.78
C GLU A 48 10.69 -9.90 10.26
N LYS A 49 10.37 -8.86 9.48
CA LYS A 49 9.28 -7.93 9.77
C LYS A 49 7.93 -8.38 9.20
N MET A 50 7.93 -9.41 8.35
CA MET A 50 6.74 -9.88 7.60
C MET A 50 6.09 -8.76 6.78
N ILE A 51 6.91 -7.97 6.07
CA ILE A 51 6.44 -6.85 5.23
C ILE A 51 6.84 -7.01 3.77
N SER A 52 6.06 -6.40 2.89
CA SER A 52 6.41 -6.18 1.49
C SER A 52 6.79 -4.70 1.34
N ASP A 53 8.09 -4.46 1.22
CA ASP A 53 8.68 -3.15 0.98
C ASP A 53 9.15 -3.10 -0.48
N LEU A 54 8.63 -2.13 -1.24
CA LEU A 54 8.84 -1.95 -2.68
C LEU A 54 9.20 -0.50 -2.95
N GLU A 55 10.30 -0.27 -3.66
CA GLU A 55 10.73 1.07 -4.06
C GLU A 55 10.10 1.45 -5.41
N SER A 56 9.46 2.64 -5.47
CA SER A 56 8.81 3.19 -6.67
C SER A 56 7.97 2.18 -7.48
N PRO A 57 7.02 1.44 -6.85
CA PRO A 57 6.28 0.41 -7.54
C PRO A 57 5.27 1.00 -8.52
N TYR A 58 5.00 0.27 -9.62
CA TYR A 58 3.82 0.50 -10.43
C TYR A 58 2.56 0.05 -9.70
N ILE A 59 1.51 0.89 -9.72
CA ILE A 59 0.21 0.59 -9.12
C ILE A 59 -0.76 0.15 -10.22
N LEU A 60 -1.19 -1.12 -10.20
CA LEU A 60 -2.20 -1.63 -11.11
C LEU A 60 -3.61 -1.41 -10.54
N LEU A 61 -4.36 -0.49 -11.13
CA LEU A 61 -5.78 -0.29 -10.83
C LEU A 61 -6.64 -1.11 -11.78
N HIS A 62 -7.46 -2.01 -11.22
CA HIS A 62 -8.31 -2.89 -12.01
C HIS A 62 -9.62 -3.19 -11.28
N GLU A 63 -10.75 -3.15 -11.98
CA GLU A 63 -12.09 -3.25 -11.37
C GLU A 63 -12.62 -4.69 -11.27
N LYS A 64 -12.14 -5.61 -12.12
CA LYS A 64 -12.65 -7.00 -12.15
C LYS A 64 -11.74 -7.93 -11.37
N LYS A 65 -12.22 -9.13 -11.06
CA LYS A 65 -11.35 -10.16 -10.46
C LYS A 65 -10.38 -10.67 -11.50
N LEU A 66 -9.08 -10.63 -11.19
CA LEU A 66 -8.04 -11.30 -11.96
C LEU A 66 -8.04 -12.78 -11.58
N THR A 67 -8.77 -13.59 -12.35
CA THR A 67 -8.95 -15.03 -12.07
C THR A 67 -7.93 -15.92 -12.78
N THR A 68 -7.34 -15.45 -13.88
CA THR A 68 -6.37 -16.21 -14.67
C THR A 68 -5.12 -15.40 -14.98
N LEU A 69 -3.97 -16.07 -14.93
CA LEU A 69 -2.66 -15.46 -15.21
C LEU A 69 -2.56 -14.93 -16.64
N GLN A 70 -3.24 -15.58 -17.59
CA GLN A 70 -3.29 -15.16 -19.01
C GLN A 70 -3.76 -13.71 -19.18
N SER A 71 -4.68 -13.24 -18.33
CA SER A 71 -5.16 -11.86 -18.37
C SER A 71 -4.12 -10.82 -17.94
N MET A 72 -3.11 -11.25 -17.17
CA MET A 72 -2.05 -10.38 -16.65
C MET A 72 -0.80 -10.34 -17.54
N LEU A 73 -0.59 -11.34 -18.41
CA LEU A 73 0.60 -11.42 -19.27
C LEU A 73 0.87 -10.12 -20.05
N PRO A 74 -0.12 -9.50 -20.73
CA PRO A 74 0.15 -8.28 -21.50
C PRO A 74 0.62 -7.11 -20.64
N VAL A 75 0.13 -7.03 -19.40
CA VAL A 75 0.51 -5.97 -18.46
C VAL A 75 1.91 -6.22 -17.92
N LEU A 76 2.23 -7.47 -17.58
CA LEU A 76 3.56 -7.85 -17.11
C LEU A 76 4.62 -7.61 -18.18
N GLU A 77 4.33 -7.96 -19.44
CA GLU A 77 5.22 -7.67 -20.58
C GLU A 77 5.46 -6.16 -20.74
N ALA A 78 4.41 -5.34 -20.64
CA ALA A 78 4.52 -3.88 -20.71
C ALA A 78 5.37 -3.31 -19.57
N VAL A 79 5.20 -3.83 -18.34
CA VAL A 79 6.00 -3.39 -17.18
C VAL A 79 7.48 -3.74 -17.37
N VAL A 80 7.79 -4.96 -17.84
CA VAL A 80 9.18 -5.38 -18.10
C VAL A 80 9.84 -4.49 -19.15
N GLN A 81 9.16 -4.24 -20.27
CA GLN A 81 9.65 -3.34 -21.32
C GLN A 81 9.83 -1.90 -20.82
N SER A 82 8.94 -1.41 -19.94
CA SER A 82 9.07 -0.08 -19.34
C SER A 82 10.27 0.04 -18.40
N GLY A 83 10.65 -1.05 -17.72
CA GLY A 83 11.82 -1.11 -16.84
C GLY A 83 13.14 -1.08 -17.60
N GLU A 84 13.21 -1.72 -18.78
CA GLU A 84 14.36 -1.65 -19.68
C GLU A 84 14.58 -0.23 -20.21
N ASN A 85 13.51 0.53 -20.46
CA ASN A 85 13.60 1.91 -20.96
C ASN A 85 13.96 2.95 -19.87
N HIS A 86 13.74 2.66 -18.59
CA HIS A 86 14.12 3.55 -17.47
C HIS A 86 15.59 3.43 -17.06
N SER A 87 16.32 2.45 -17.60
CA SER A 87 17.73 2.20 -17.31
C SER A 87 18.69 2.68 -18.43
N SER A 88 18.17 3.44 -19.40
CA SER A 88 18.94 4.08 -20.49
C SER A 88 19.02 5.60 -20.34
#